data_AF-A0A1J1LEN6-F1
#
_entry.id   AF-A0A1J1LEN6-F1
#
_cell.length_a   1.000
_cell.length_b   1.000
_cell.length_c   1.000
_cell.angle_alpha   90.00
_cell.angle_beta   90.00
_cell.angle_gamma   90.00
#
_symmetry.space_group_name_H-M   'P 1'
#
loop_
_entity.id
_entity.type
_entity.pdbx_description
1 polymer ?
#
loop_
_entity_poly.entity_id
_entity_poly.type
_entity_poly.pdbx_seq_one_letter_code
_entity_poly.pdbx_strand_id
1 'polypeptide(L)'
;MARIRVPKPLILLLQEVEAEKFLPLLGKYGATDSKGRYFHWNDFKWRVKPGDNELAAWIATKIARKAITKNFPLLKAEGNRCFSYCVPDSLFAQLYGIDTMTGGSRENSNSILGSSPPKNPYLVKSLMQEEAITSSQLEGASTTREVAKEMLEKNLTPKDKSQQMILNNYLLMKKAVEKKDEKLSLELILELHRIATEEAIENQATPGEIRKNNNIFVSNLYNENTFYPPDWKTLEARLTNLCDFANYDPAPNDYSNFIHPIIKAIILHFMIGYIHPFGDGNGRTARAIFYWSILRSGYWLFQYVSISKLIQEKRGDYDQAFIYTETDDFDLTYFLYNQISTIEKAVKSLYEYMSRKKQDFYEFMDWIDKSPIARTLRRGHLEILKEAFRTPGKEFTSKQVAIDFGITENTARSYLNKLVNKDLLIAAKSKNQKTVLYLAPANLQARLKL
;
A
#
# COMPACT_ATOMS: atom_id res chain seq x y z
N MET A 1 -14.67 23.75 -3.87
CA MET A 1 -15.72 22.81 -4.37
C MET A 1 -16.93 22.87 -3.45
N ALA A 2 -18.10 22.33 -3.83
CA ALA A 2 -19.29 22.37 -2.99
C ALA A 2 -19.07 21.60 -1.67
N ARG A 3 -19.45 22.18 -0.53
CA ARG A 3 -19.52 21.49 0.77
C ARG A 3 -20.13 20.11 0.57
N ILE A 4 -19.46 19.06 1.05
CA ILE A 4 -19.96 17.68 0.99
C ILE A 4 -21.36 17.66 1.61
N ARG A 5 -22.34 17.13 0.86
CA ARG A 5 -23.71 17.03 1.36
C ARG A 5 -23.80 15.87 2.34
N VAL A 6 -24.00 16.21 3.60
CA VAL A 6 -24.13 15.26 4.71
C VAL A 6 -25.55 14.67 4.70
N PRO A 7 -25.72 13.33 4.68
CA PRO A 7 -27.03 12.71 4.85
C PRO A 7 -27.60 12.99 6.24
N LYS A 8 -28.92 13.10 6.35
CA LYS A 8 -29.57 13.01 7.66
C LYS A 8 -29.45 11.57 8.19
N PRO A 9 -29.25 11.37 9.50
CA PRO A 9 -29.33 10.05 10.13
C PRO A 9 -30.64 9.34 9.79
N LEU A 10 -30.58 8.01 9.64
CA LEU A 10 -31.74 7.20 9.23
C LEU A 10 -32.98 7.43 10.13
N ILE A 11 -32.78 7.59 11.44
CA ILE A 11 -33.89 7.81 12.37
C ILE A 11 -34.66 9.11 12.09
N LEU A 12 -33.97 10.18 11.68
CA LEU A 12 -34.60 11.45 11.32
C LEU A 12 -35.31 11.35 9.97
N LEU A 13 -34.71 10.62 9.02
CA LEU A 13 -35.33 10.38 7.73
C LEU A 13 -36.64 9.59 7.85
N LEU A 14 -36.69 8.60 8.74
CA LEU A 14 -37.91 7.82 9.02
C LEU A 14 -39.01 8.64 9.68
N GLN A 15 -38.67 9.76 10.34
CA GLN A 15 -39.65 10.70 10.89
C GLN A 15 -40.17 11.68 9.83
N GLU A 16 -39.37 12.01 8.83
CA GLU A 16 -39.70 12.99 7.78
C GLU A 16 -40.40 12.39 6.56
N VAL A 17 -40.21 11.10 6.28
CA VAL A 17 -40.74 10.44 5.09
C VAL A 17 -41.71 9.33 5.48
N GLU A 18 -42.95 9.44 5.02
CA GLU A 18 -44.00 8.44 5.25
C GLU A 18 -43.61 7.07 4.70
N ALA A 19 -43.97 6.01 5.43
CA ALA A 19 -43.64 4.63 5.08
C ALA A 19 -44.10 4.24 3.67
N GLU A 20 -45.27 4.71 3.24
CA GLU A 20 -45.83 4.47 1.91
C GLU A 20 -44.90 4.91 0.77
N LYS A 21 -44.05 5.91 1.00
CA LYS A 21 -43.11 6.44 -0.01
C LYS A 21 -41.86 5.59 -0.17
N PHE A 22 -41.38 4.93 0.90
CA PHE A 22 -40.12 4.18 0.85
C PHE A 22 -40.30 2.65 0.87
N LEU A 23 -41.39 2.12 1.41
CA LEU A 23 -41.66 0.68 1.42
C LEU A 23 -41.63 0.04 0.02
N PRO A 24 -42.23 0.65 -1.04
CA PRO A 24 -42.14 0.11 -2.40
C PRO A 24 -40.72 0.10 -2.98
N LEU A 25 -39.79 0.85 -2.37
CA LEU A 25 -38.42 1.01 -2.85
C LEU A 25 -37.43 0.00 -2.23
N LEU A 26 -37.80 -0.72 -1.17
CA LEU A 26 -36.93 -1.65 -0.44
C LEU A 26 -36.34 -2.78 -1.30
N GLY A 27 -37.06 -3.23 -2.35
CA GLY A 27 -36.55 -4.21 -3.31
C GLY A 27 -35.86 -3.58 -4.53
N LYS A 28 -36.01 -2.26 -4.73
CA LYS A 28 -35.50 -1.53 -5.89
C LYS A 28 -34.12 -0.91 -5.64
N TYR A 29 -33.84 -0.54 -4.39
CA TYR A 29 -32.58 0.07 -3.95
C TYR A 29 -31.91 -0.80 -2.88
N GLY A 30 -30.77 -1.40 -3.23
CA GLY A 30 -29.97 -2.21 -2.32
C GLY A 30 -28.88 -1.41 -1.59
N ALA A 31 -27.98 -2.13 -0.92
CA ALA A 31 -26.80 -1.54 -0.28
C ALA A 31 -25.85 -0.90 -1.31
N THR A 32 -25.81 -1.47 -2.51
CA THR A 32 -25.11 -0.98 -3.70
C THR A 32 -26.07 -0.83 -4.88
N ASP A 33 -25.63 -0.10 -5.91
CA ASP A 33 -26.36 -0.04 -7.18
C ASP A 33 -26.15 -1.30 -8.02
N SER A 34 -26.78 -1.37 -9.20
CA SER A 34 -26.67 -2.51 -10.12
C SER A 34 -25.26 -2.75 -10.69
N LYS A 35 -24.31 -1.82 -10.46
CA LYS A 35 -22.90 -1.96 -10.84
C LYS A 35 -22.02 -2.26 -9.62
N GLY A 36 -22.59 -2.53 -8.45
CA GLY A 36 -21.87 -2.82 -7.22
C GLY A 36 -21.23 -1.59 -6.55
N ARG A 37 -21.68 -0.38 -6.88
CA ARG A 37 -21.10 0.86 -6.33
C ARG A 37 -21.80 1.26 -5.03
N TYR A 38 -21.00 1.57 -4.01
CA TYR A 38 -21.47 2.02 -2.70
C TYR A 38 -21.40 3.54 -2.59
N PHE A 39 -22.50 4.22 -2.88
CA PHE A 39 -22.53 5.68 -2.94
C PHE A 39 -22.79 6.34 -1.59
N HIS A 40 -22.06 7.42 -1.31
CA HIS A 40 -22.41 8.38 -0.28
C HIS A 40 -23.56 9.27 -0.76
N TRP A 41 -24.34 9.83 0.16
CA TRP A 41 -25.49 10.70 -0.17
C TRP A 41 -25.15 11.82 -1.15
N ASN A 42 -23.94 12.39 -1.00
CA ASN A 42 -23.42 13.43 -1.89
C ASN A 42 -23.53 13.08 -3.38
N ASP A 43 -23.34 11.80 -3.73
CA ASP A 43 -23.37 11.28 -5.09
C ASP A 43 -24.65 10.50 -5.39
N PHE A 44 -25.20 9.81 -4.39
CA PHE A 44 -26.37 8.94 -4.52
C PHE A 44 -27.58 9.67 -5.07
N LYS A 45 -27.88 10.87 -4.55
CA LYS A 45 -29.10 11.61 -4.88
C LYS A 45 -29.26 11.90 -6.38
N TRP A 46 -28.15 12.09 -7.10
CA TRP A 46 -28.14 12.34 -8.55
C TRP A 46 -28.29 11.06 -9.39
N ARG A 47 -28.39 9.90 -8.75
CA ARG A 47 -28.45 8.57 -9.38
C ARG A 47 -29.76 7.84 -9.10
N VAL A 48 -30.68 8.50 -8.39
CA VAL A 48 -32.03 8.03 -8.15
C VAL A 48 -32.78 7.95 -9.48
N LYS A 49 -33.52 6.87 -9.71
CA LYS A 49 -34.25 6.65 -10.98
C LYS A 49 -35.32 7.75 -11.14
N PRO A 50 -35.54 8.25 -12.37
CA PRO A 50 -36.59 9.24 -12.62
C PRO A 50 -37.95 8.77 -12.08
N GLY A 51 -38.63 9.64 -11.35
CA GLY A 51 -39.93 9.37 -10.73
C GLY A 51 -39.88 8.88 -9.27
N ASP A 52 -38.73 8.42 -8.77
CA ASP A 52 -38.58 8.07 -7.35
C ASP A 52 -38.20 9.29 -6.51
N ASN A 53 -38.64 9.32 -5.25
CA ASN A 53 -38.21 10.34 -4.29
C ASN A 53 -36.80 10.03 -3.75
N GLU A 54 -35.91 11.03 -3.76
CA GLU A 54 -34.50 10.87 -3.37
C GLU A 54 -34.32 10.40 -1.91
N LEU A 55 -35.09 10.98 -0.98
CA LEU A 55 -35.00 10.65 0.45
C LEU A 55 -35.60 9.26 0.71
N ALA A 56 -36.71 8.92 0.07
CA ALA A 56 -37.31 7.59 0.17
C ALA A 56 -36.38 6.49 -0.38
N ALA A 57 -35.74 6.75 -1.52
CA ALA A 57 -34.74 5.84 -2.09
C ALA A 57 -33.52 5.69 -1.17
N TRP A 58 -33.08 6.78 -0.54
CA TRP A 58 -31.98 6.74 0.42
C TRP A 58 -32.32 5.98 1.70
N ILE A 59 -33.55 6.12 2.22
CA ILE A 59 -34.05 5.32 3.34
C ILE A 59 -33.98 3.83 2.97
N ALA A 60 -34.46 3.45 1.78
CA ALA A 60 -34.41 2.06 1.32
C ALA A 60 -32.97 1.53 1.26
N THR A 61 -32.04 2.29 0.68
CA THR A 61 -30.60 1.94 0.67
C THR A 61 -30.02 1.83 2.08
N LYS A 62 -30.33 2.75 3.00
CA LYS A 62 -29.83 2.71 4.38
C LYS A 62 -30.40 1.51 5.15
N ILE A 63 -31.66 1.13 4.94
CA ILE A 63 -32.26 -0.09 5.50
C ILE A 63 -31.51 -1.33 4.99
N ALA A 64 -31.29 -1.42 3.67
CA ALA A 64 -30.55 -2.53 3.08
C ALA A 64 -29.11 -2.63 3.63
N ARG A 65 -28.42 -1.50 3.82
CA ARG A 65 -27.08 -1.46 4.46
C ARG A 65 -27.14 -1.89 5.92
N LYS A 66 -28.13 -1.39 6.67
CA LYS A 66 -28.28 -1.70 8.09
C LYS A 66 -28.50 -3.18 8.34
N ALA A 67 -29.24 -3.86 7.46
CA ALA A 67 -29.50 -5.29 7.53
C ALA A 67 -28.23 -6.17 7.49
N ILE A 68 -27.14 -5.67 6.88
CA ILE A 68 -25.86 -6.39 6.74
C ILE A 68 -24.69 -5.70 7.45
N THR A 69 -24.99 -4.76 8.35
CA THR A 69 -23.97 -3.99 9.08
C THR A 69 -23.38 -4.80 10.23
N LYS A 70 -22.05 -4.82 10.34
CA LYS A 70 -21.28 -5.25 11.49
C LYS A 70 -20.84 -4.02 12.30
N ASN A 71 -21.10 -4.06 13.62
CA ASN A 71 -20.73 -2.98 14.54
C ASN A 71 -19.52 -3.38 15.39
N PHE A 72 -18.68 -2.42 15.76
CA PHE A 72 -17.51 -2.66 16.61
C PHE A 72 -17.58 -1.82 17.88
N PRO A 73 -18.16 -2.35 18.97
CA PRO A 73 -18.28 -1.61 20.24
C PRO A 73 -16.93 -1.14 20.81
N LEU A 74 -15.83 -1.85 20.48
CA LEU A 74 -14.48 -1.49 20.88
C LEU A 74 -13.96 -0.23 20.16
N LEU A 75 -14.37 -0.01 18.90
CA LEU A 75 -13.93 1.09 18.07
C LEU A 75 -14.93 2.25 18.18
N LYS A 76 -14.78 3.03 19.25
CA LYS A 76 -15.62 4.22 19.50
C LYS A 76 -15.26 5.34 18.53
N ALA A 77 -16.27 6.04 18.03
CA ALA A 77 -16.11 7.28 17.28
C ALA A 77 -16.33 8.47 18.22
N GLU A 78 -17.24 9.38 17.85
CA GLU A 78 -17.66 10.52 18.68
C GLU A 78 -18.90 10.22 19.53
N GLY A 79 -18.85 10.62 20.80
CA GLY A 79 -19.92 10.38 21.77
C GLY A 79 -20.11 8.88 22.02
N ASN A 80 -21.37 8.42 21.97
CA ASN A 80 -21.72 7.01 22.12
C ASN A 80 -21.74 6.23 20.79
N ARG A 81 -21.36 6.86 19.68
CA ARG A 81 -21.33 6.22 18.35
C ARG A 81 -20.09 5.33 18.23
N CYS A 82 -20.25 4.23 17.50
CA CYS A 82 -19.17 3.29 17.19
C CYS A 82 -19.00 3.21 15.68
N PHE A 83 -17.80 2.87 15.23
CA PHE A 83 -17.58 2.56 13.83
C PHE A 83 -18.31 1.28 13.44
N SER A 84 -18.78 1.26 12.20
CA SER A 84 -19.47 0.11 11.62
C SER A 84 -19.05 -0.05 10.16
N TYR A 85 -19.26 -1.25 9.61
CA TYR A 85 -19.14 -1.47 8.17
C TYR A 85 -20.11 -2.55 7.72
N CYS A 86 -20.36 -2.65 6.43
CA CYS A 86 -21.00 -3.80 5.83
C CYS A 86 -20.15 -4.38 4.71
N VAL A 87 -20.46 -5.61 4.30
CA VAL A 87 -19.82 -6.27 3.16
C VAL A 87 -20.89 -6.67 2.16
N PRO A 88 -21.29 -5.76 1.25
CA PRO A 88 -22.16 -6.13 0.15
C PRO A 88 -21.47 -7.12 -0.80
N ASP A 89 -22.25 -7.86 -1.59
CA ASP A 89 -21.74 -8.87 -2.53
C ASP A 89 -20.65 -8.34 -3.47
N SER A 90 -20.77 -7.09 -3.91
CA SER A 90 -19.75 -6.45 -4.75
C SER A 90 -18.40 -6.27 -4.03
N LEU A 91 -18.41 -5.89 -2.75
CA LEU A 91 -17.17 -5.80 -1.98
C LEU A 91 -16.60 -7.20 -1.70
N PHE A 92 -17.48 -8.16 -1.44
CA PHE A 92 -17.10 -9.56 -1.25
C PHE A 92 -16.46 -10.14 -2.51
N ALA A 93 -17.00 -9.85 -3.69
CA ALA A 93 -16.43 -10.25 -4.97
C ALA A 93 -15.04 -9.64 -5.21
N GLN A 94 -14.83 -8.37 -4.84
CA GLN A 94 -13.49 -7.75 -4.93
C GLN A 94 -12.49 -8.41 -3.97
N LEU A 95 -12.92 -8.70 -2.74
CA LEU A 95 -12.10 -9.42 -1.77
C LEU A 95 -11.72 -10.82 -2.29
N TYR A 96 -12.69 -11.56 -2.83
CA TYR A 96 -12.44 -12.85 -3.47
C TYR A 96 -11.46 -12.73 -4.65
N GLY A 97 -11.58 -11.67 -5.46
CA GLY A 97 -10.61 -11.37 -6.53
C GLY A 97 -9.19 -11.17 -5.98
N ILE A 98 -9.04 -10.46 -4.87
CA ILE A 98 -7.73 -10.29 -4.23
C ILE A 98 -7.25 -11.61 -3.62
N ASP A 99 -8.11 -12.39 -2.96
CA ASP A 99 -7.74 -13.69 -2.36
C ASP A 99 -7.31 -14.71 -3.42
N THR A 100 -7.97 -14.76 -4.57
CA THR A 100 -7.56 -15.66 -5.66
C THR A 100 -6.20 -15.26 -6.21
N MET A 101 -5.92 -13.97 -6.31
CA MET A 101 -4.61 -13.45 -6.71
C MET A 101 -3.55 -13.58 -5.62
N THR A 102 -3.89 -13.51 -4.34
CA THR A 102 -2.89 -13.40 -3.25
C THR A 102 -2.79 -14.60 -2.33
N GLY A 103 -3.88 -15.35 -2.17
CA GLY A 103 -4.04 -16.51 -1.28
C GLY A 103 -3.98 -17.88 -1.98
N GLY A 104 -4.07 -17.96 -3.31
CA GLY A 104 -4.02 -19.22 -4.09
C GLY A 104 -2.68 -19.98 -4.10
N SER A 105 -1.78 -19.70 -3.15
CA SER A 105 -0.41 -20.26 -3.08
C SER A 105 -0.30 -21.56 -2.26
N ARG A 106 -1.41 -22.09 -1.74
CA ARG A 106 -1.46 -23.51 -1.36
C ARG A 106 -1.75 -24.31 -2.65
N GLU A 107 -0.67 -24.80 -3.28
CA GLU A 107 -0.63 -25.87 -4.30
C GLU A 107 -0.66 -25.54 -5.81
N ASN A 108 -0.53 -24.29 -6.28
CA ASN A 108 -0.30 -24.06 -7.72
C ASN A 108 1.20 -23.92 -8.06
N SER A 109 1.80 -25.04 -8.46
CA SER A 109 3.20 -25.23 -8.89
C SER A 109 3.61 -24.49 -10.19
N ASN A 110 2.70 -23.74 -10.82
CA ASN A 110 2.95 -23.01 -12.08
C ASN A 110 2.98 -21.47 -11.93
N SER A 111 2.83 -20.96 -10.71
CA SER A 111 3.09 -19.56 -10.40
C SER A 111 4.61 -19.31 -10.40
N ILE A 112 5.08 -18.18 -10.96
CA ILE A 112 6.50 -17.73 -10.97
C ILE A 112 7.14 -17.83 -9.58
N LEU A 113 6.28 -17.70 -8.59
CA LEU A 113 6.53 -18.00 -7.21
C LEU A 113 6.02 -19.42 -6.99
N GLY A 114 6.92 -20.39 -6.87
CA GLY A 114 6.56 -21.63 -6.20
C GLY A 114 5.91 -21.33 -4.85
N SER A 115 5.52 -22.35 -4.10
CA SER A 115 4.94 -22.29 -2.75
C SER A 115 5.84 -21.64 -1.67
N SER A 116 6.73 -20.73 -2.04
CA SER A 116 7.62 -19.96 -1.19
C SER A 116 7.80 -18.54 -1.74
N PRO A 117 8.03 -17.54 -0.86
CA PRO A 117 8.36 -16.18 -1.27
C PRO A 117 9.47 -16.18 -2.32
N PRO A 118 9.51 -15.18 -3.23
CA PRO A 118 10.55 -15.09 -4.24
C PRO A 118 11.88 -15.15 -3.50
N LYS A 119 12.67 -16.19 -3.78
CA LYS A 119 14.06 -16.29 -3.34
C LYS A 119 14.96 -15.21 -3.97
N ASN A 120 14.38 -14.14 -4.52
CA ASN A 120 15.08 -12.99 -5.05
C ASN A 120 15.02 -11.85 -4.01
N PRO A 121 15.96 -11.82 -3.04
CA PRO A 121 16.02 -10.77 -2.02
C PRO A 121 16.13 -9.37 -2.60
N TYR A 122 16.62 -9.23 -3.85
CA TYR A 122 16.69 -7.94 -4.53
C TYR A 122 15.30 -7.40 -4.92
N LEU A 123 14.36 -8.27 -5.29
CA LEU A 123 12.99 -7.84 -5.60
C LEU A 123 12.25 -7.37 -4.35
N VAL A 124 12.40 -8.11 -3.24
CA VAL A 124 11.90 -7.73 -1.91
C VAL A 124 12.45 -6.36 -1.53
N LYS A 125 13.77 -6.21 -1.59
CA LYS A 125 14.47 -4.98 -1.22
C LYS A 125 13.99 -3.80 -2.07
N SER A 126 13.91 -3.96 -3.40
CA SER A 126 13.51 -2.86 -4.29
C SER A 126 12.07 -2.40 -4.08
N LEU A 127 11.14 -3.29 -3.76
CA LEU A 127 9.73 -2.93 -3.60
C LEU A 127 9.43 -2.38 -2.20
N MET A 128 10.12 -2.88 -1.18
CA MET A 128 10.11 -2.27 0.15
C MET A 128 10.74 -0.88 0.14
N GLN A 129 11.81 -0.66 -0.63
CA GLN A 129 12.38 0.67 -0.85
C GLN A 129 11.39 1.59 -1.55
N GLU A 130 10.66 1.11 -2.56
CA GLU A 130 9.62 1.90 -3.24
C GLU A 130 8.55 2.38 -2.25
N GLU A 131 8.01 1.45 -1.44
CA GLU A 131 7.04 1.81 -0.41
C GLU A 131 7.63 2.80 0.60
N ALA A 132 8.89 2.58 1.03
CA ALA A 132 9.57 3.48 1.95
C ALA A 132 9.64 4.91 1.41
N ILE A 133 10.03 5.06 0.14
CA ILE A 133 10.16 6.35 -0.55
C ILE A 133 8.79 7.01 -0.69
N THR A 134 7.82 6.32 -1.27
CA THR A 134 6.53 6.93 -1.60
C THR A 134 5.70 7.26 -0.37
N SER A 135 5.72 6.41 0.66
CA SER A 135 5.08 6.72 1.95
C SER A 135 5.68 7.95 2.61
N SER A 136 7.01 8.16 2.55
CA SER A 136 7.62 9.37 3.12
C SER A 136 7.31 10.61 2.28
N GLN A 137 7.26 10.49 0.95
CA GLN A 137 6.85 11.59 0.07
C GLN A 137 5.39 12.01 0.27
N LEU A 138 4.50 11.06 0.56
CA LEU A 138 3.11 11.36 0.94
C LEU A 138 2.99 12.28 2.15
N GLU A 139 3.91 12.13 3.11
CA GLU A 139 4.00 12.96 4.32
C GLU A 139 4.91 14.19 4.14
N GLY A 140 5.33 14.53 2.91
CA GLY A 140 6.06 15.76 2.61
C GLY A 140 7.57 15.65 2.47
N ALA A 141 8.16 14.45 2.47
CA ALA A 141 9.58 14.29 2.17
C ALA A 141 9.90 14.76 0.74
N SER A 142 10.78 15.75 0.62
CA SER A 142 11.20 16.34 -0.65
C SER A 142 12.53 15.73 -1.09
N THR A 143 12.46 14.59 -1.76
CA THR A 143 13.64 13.91 -2.34
C THR A 143 13.23 13.19 -3.62
N THR A 144 14.10 13.23 -4.64
CA THR A 144 13.85 12.50 -5.88
C THR A 144 13.95 11.00 -5.64
N ARG A 145 13.18 10.23 -6.42
CA ARG A 145 13.16 8.78 -6.31
C ARG A 145 14.55 8.17 -6.55
N GLU A 146 15.32 8.74 -7.48
CA GLU A 146 16.67 8.30 -7.83
C GLU A 146 17.63 8.46 -6.65
N VAL A 147 17.65 9.65 -6.03
CA VAL A 147 18.53 9.95 -4.89
C VAL A 147 18.15 9.10 -3.68
N ALA A 148 16.85 9.00 -3.39
CA ALA A 148 16.35 8.21 -2.28
C ALA A 148 16.66 6.72 -2.43
N LYS A 149 16.47 6.18 -3.65
CA LYS A 149 16.80 4.80 -3.96
C LYS A 149 18.30 4.54 -3.85
N GLU A 150 19.14 5.42 -4.40
CA GLU A 150 20.59 5.31 -4.30
C GLU A 150 21.05 5.30 -2.83
N MET A 151 20.48 6.19 -2.00
CA MET A 151 20.76 6.26 -0.57
C MET A 151 20.46 4.93 0.13
N LEU A 152 19.28 4.35 -0.10
CA LEU A 152 18.87 3.07 0.51
C LEU A 152 19.66 1.87 -0.05
N GLU A 153 20.06 1.89 -1.33
CA GLU A 153 20.84 0.81 -1.93
C GLU A 153 22.28 0.78 -1.44
N LYS A 154 22.90 1.96 -1.32
CA LYS A 154 24.31 2.14 -0.92
C LYS A 154 24.49 2.35 0.59
N ASN A 155 23.42 2.33 1.37
CA ASN A 155 23.41 2.61 2.82
C ASN A 155 24.13 3.94 3.13
N LEU A 156 23.83 5.00 2.36
CA LEU A 156 24.40 6.31 2.60
C LEU A 156 23.74 6.96 3.82
N THR A 157 24.50 7.73 4.58
CA THR A 157 23.96 8.55 5.67
C THR A 157 23.03 9.63 5.09
N PRO A 158 21.82 9.80 5.65
CA PRO A 158 20.92 10.88 5.27
C PRO A 158 21.58 12.26 5.42
N LYS A 159 21.40 13.12 4.43
CA LYS A 159 21.97 14.48 4.46
C LYS A 159 21.02 15.54 4.99
N ASP A 160 19.73 15.21 4.98
CA ASP A 160 18.65 16.12 5.34
C ASP A 160 17.49 15.32 5.94
N LYS A 161 16.51 16.05 6.45
CA LYS A 161 15.33 15.48 7.09
C LYS A 161 14.48 14.62 6.15
N SER A 162 14.37 14.98 4.88
CA SER A 162 13.56 14.21 3.91
C SER A 162 14.20 12.84 3.65
N GLN A 163 15.52 12.80 3.52
CA GLN A 163 16.30 11.57 3.45
C GLN A 163 16.19 10.76 4.74
N GLN A 164 16.21 11.41 5.91
CA GLN A 164 16.01 10.73 7.20
C GLN A 164 14.62 10.09 7.28
N MET A 165 13.57 10.80 6.88
CA MET A 165 12.21 10.25 6.81
C MET A 165 12.12 9.01 5.92
N ILE A 166 12.84 8.97 4.80
CA ILE A 166 12.86 7.83 3.88
C ILE A 166 13.60 6.64 4.52
N LEU A 167 14.76 6.88 5.13
CA LEU A 167 15.51 5.83 5.84
C LEU A 167 14.68 5.25 6.99
N ASN A 168 14.10 6.11 7.83
CA ASN A 168 13.23 5.73 8.93
C ASN A 168 12.08 4.84 8.45
N ASN A 169 11.41 5.24 7.36
CA ASN A 169 10.29 4.49 6.84
C ASN A 169 10.72 3.14 6.22
N TYR A 170 11.92 3.05 5.65
CA TYR A 170 12.50 1.77 5.23
C TYR A 170 12.77 0.84 6.44
N LEU A 171 13.34 1.37 7.52
CA LEU A 171 13.56 0.63 8.77
C LEU A 171 12.24 0.22 9.43
N LEU A 172 11.24 1.11 9.41
CA LEU A 172 9.89 0.85 9.89
C LEU A 172 9.25 -0.34 9.18
N MET A 173 9.40 -0.41 7.86
CA MET A 173 8.86 -1.54 7.08
C MET A 173 9.55 -2.85 7.40
N LYS A 174 10.87 -2.84 7.55
CA LYS A 174 11.60 -4.02 8.04
C LYS A 174 11.12 -4.45 9.41
N LYS A 175 10.89 -3.49 10.32
CA LYS A 175 10.43 -3.77 11.68
C LYS A 175 9.01 -4.34 11.70
N ALA A 176 8.09 -3.81 10.89
CA ALA A 176 6.74 -4.35 10.76
C ALA A 176 6.74 -5.81 10.28
N VAL A 177 7.64 -6.15 9.34
CA VAL A 177 7.83 -7.54 8.88
C VAL A 177 8.45 -8.42 9.96
N GLU A 178 9.46 -7.94 10.68
CA GLU A 178 10.11 -8.64 11.79
C GLU A 178 9.11 -8.98 12.91
N LYS A 179 8.22 -8.03 13.23
CA LYS A 179 7.26 -8.10 14.33
C LYS A 179 5.90 -8.66 13.96
N LYS A 180 5.71 -9.14 12.71
CA LYS A 180 4.41 -9.60 12.21
C LYS A 180 3.79 -10.75 13.02
N ASP A 181 4.62 -11.58 13.65
CA ASP A 181 4.17 -12.75 14.41
C ASP A 181 3.93 -12.43 15.90
N GLU A 182 4.25 -11.21 16.34
CA GLU A 182 3.96 -10.72 17.69
C GLU A 182 2.56 -10.10 17.76
N LYS A 183 1.95 -10.12 18.95
CA LYS A 183 0.69 -9.41 19.19
C LYS A 183 0.90 -7.90 19.08
N LEU A 184 -0.08 -7.18 18.53
CA LEU A 184 -0.04 -5.72 18.55
C LEU A 184 -0.24 -5.26 20.00
N SER A 185 0.68 -4.44 20.50
CA SER A 185 0.55 -3.83 21.81
C SER A 185 0.78 -2.33 21.69
N LEU A 186 0.41 -1.58 22.73
CA LEU A 186 0.67 -0.15 22.76
C LEU A 186 2.18 0.12 22.62
N GLU A 187 3.02 -0.66 23.30
CA GLU A 187 4.47 -0.57 23.23
C GLU A 187 4.99 -0.77 21.81
N LEU A 188 4.46 -1.76 21.07
CA LEU A 188 4.82 -1.97 19.67
C LEU A 188 4.39 -0.78 18.79
N ILE A 189 3.20 -0.21 19.01
CA ILE A 189 2.76 0.99 18.28
C ILE A 189 3.72 2.16 18.56
N LEU A 190 4.14 2.37 19.82
CA LEU A 190 5.10 3.40 20.20
C LEU A 190 6.50 3.15 19.64
N GLU A 191 6.94 1.88 19.60
CA GLU A 191 8.22 1.48 18.98
C GLU A 191 8.22 1.79 17.48
N LEU A 192 7.16 1.39 16.77
CA LEU A 192 6.99 1.68 15.35
C LEU A 192 6.98 3.19 15.10
N HIS A 193 6.23 3.95 15.90
CA HIS A 193 6.20 5.41 15.78
C HIS A 193 7.58 6.05 16.03
N ARG A 194 8.33 5.58 17.02
CA ARG A 194 9.71 6.04 17.28
C ARG A 194 10.59 5.84 16.06
N ILE A 195 10.62 4.63 15.51
CA ILE A 195 11.40 4.33 14.29
C ILE A 195 10.97 5.21 13.11
N ALA A 196 9.67 5.47 12.96
CA ALA A 196 9.15 6.30 11.88
C ALA A 196 9.61 7.76 11.93
N THR A 197 9.91 8.28 13.13
CA THR A 197 10.07 9.72 13.40
C THR A 197 11.43 10.11 13.99
N GLU A 198 12.30 9.13 14.28
CA GLU A 198 13.65 9.36 14.81
C GLU A 198 14.43 10.41 14.00
N GLU A 199 14.91 11.47 14.67
CA GLU A 199 15.62 12.61 14.05
C GLU A 199 14.88 13.33 12.90
N ALA A 200 13.60 13.02 12.69
CA ALA A 200 12.79 13.54 11.59
C ALA A 200 11.40 14.01 12.03
N ILE A 201 11.15 14.10 13.34
CA ILE A 201 9.86 14.49 13.90
C ILE A 201 9.56 15.98 13.72
N GLU A 202 8.27 16.32 13.70
CA GLU A 202 7.77 17.70 13.60
C GLU A 202 6.88 18.10 14.78
N ASN A 203 6.41 19.35 14.77
CA ASN A 203 5.42 19.87 15.70
C ASN A 203 5.82 19.81 17.19
N GLN A 204 7.13 19.87 17.47
CA GLN A 204 7.68 19.72 18.82
C GLN A 204 7.22 18.42 19.52
N ALA A 205 6.86 17.40 18.74
CA ALA A 205 6.47 16.10 19.25
C ALA A 205 7.71 15.26 19.60
N THR A 206 7.49 14.20 20.40
CA THR A 206 8.55 13.29 20.83
C THR A 206 8.37 11.92 20.16
N PRO A 207 9.43 11.34 19.55
CA PRO A 207 9.37 10.02 18.96
C PRO A 207 8.92 8.95 19.97
N GLY A 208 7.90 8.18 19.60
CA GLY A 208 7.32 7.14 20.46
C GLY A 208 6.50 7.63 21.66
N GLU A 209 6.06 8.89 21.70
CA GLU A 209 5.15 9.39 22.75
C GLU A 209 3.79 9.84 22.20
N ILE A 210 2.72 9.46 22.90
CA ILE A 210 1.36 9.95 22.64
C ILE A 210 1.29 11.46 22.97
N ARG A 211 0.56 12.22 22.16
CA ARG A 211 0.33 13.66 22.41
C ARG A 211 -0.40 13.91 23.73
N LYS A 212 -0.08 15.04 24.37
CA LYS A 212 -0.65 15.46 25.67
C LYS A 212 -1.56 16.70 25.57
N ASN A 213 -1.98 17.06 24.36
CA ASN A 213 -2.86 18.19 24.10
C ASN A 213 -3.68 17.93 22.81
N ASN A 214 -4.66 18.80 22.55
CA ASN A 214 -5.51 18.77 21.35
C ASN A 214 -5.10 19.82 20.30
N ASN A 215 -3.88 20.34 20.34
CA ASN A 215 -3.39 21.37 19.41
C ASN A 215 -2.95 20.75 18.08
N ILE A 216 -3.74 19.79 17.58
CA ILE A 216 -3.51 19.11 16.31
C ILE A 216 -4.79 19.13 15.50
N PHE A 217 -4.64 19.17 14.18
CA PHE A 217 -5.76 19.03 13.27
C PHE A 217 -5.30 18.32 12.01
N VAL A 218 -6.21 17.57 11.40
CA VAL A 218 -5.96 16.89 10.12
C VAL A 218 -6.63 17.70 9.03
N SER A 219 -5.83 18.23 8.11
CA SER A 219 -6.33 18.91 6.92
C SER A 219 -6.37 17.93 5.75
N ASN A 220 -7.44 17.98 4.97
CA ASN A 220 -7.45 17.33 3.67
C ASN A 220 -6.49 18.01 2.68
N LEU A 221 -6.27 17.40 1.51
CA LEU A 221 -5.41 17.93 0.43
C LEU A 221 -5.67 19.41 0.07
N TYR A 222 -6.87 19.92 0.33
CA TYR A 222 -7.28 21.28 -0.02
C TYR A 222 -7.26 22.27 1.16
N ASN A 223 -6.88 21.84 2.36
CA ASN A 223 -6.99 22.63 3.60
C ASN A 223 -8.41 23.21 3.85
N GLU A 224 -9.44 22.60 3.25
CA GLU A 224 -10.81 23.13 3.28
C GLU A 224 -11.62 22.54 4.45
N ASN A 225 -11.32 21.29 4.84
CA ASN A 225 -11.98 20.61 5.96
C ASN A 225 -10.95 20.19 6.99
N THR A 226 -11.10 20.75 8.19
CA THR A 226 -10.28 20.47 9.36
C THR A 226 -10.99 19.41 10.21
N PHE A 227 -10.44 18.21 10.26
CA PHE A 227 -10.85 17.18 11.21
C PHE A 227 -10.13 17.39 12.54
N TYR A 228 -10.88 17.29 13.63
CA TYR A 228 -10.35 17.35 14.99
C TYR A 228 -10.31 15.93 15.57
N PRO A 229 -9.11 15.36 15.78
CA PRO A 229 -8.97 14.05 16.36
C PRO A 229 -9.56 13.94 17.77
N PRO A 230 -9.86 12.73 18.26
CA PRO A 230 -10.40 12.51 19.60
C PRO A 230 -9.60 13.19 20.72
N ASP A 231 -10.24 13.50 21.85
CA ASP A 231 -9.54 14.14 22.97
C ASP A 231 -8.33 13.31 23.46
N TRP A 232 -7.21 13.98 23.74
CA TRP A 232 -5.95 13.34 24.11
C TRP A 232 -6.07 12.43 25.34
N LYS A 233 -6.98 12.74 26.27
CA LYS A 233 -7.24 11.93 27.48
C LYS A 233 -7.83 10.56 27.17
N THR A 234 -8.38 10.37 25.97
CA THR A 234 -8.99 9.11 25.54
C THR A 234 -8.06 8.23 24.72
N LEU A 235 -6.85 8.71 24.38
CA LEU A 235 -5.97 8.05 23.42
C LEU A 235 -5.47 6.69 23.89
N GLU A 236 -5.03 6.56 25.15
CA GLU A 236 -4.56 5.29 25.68
C GLU A 236 -5.65 4.22 25.59
N ALA A 237 -6.85 4.51 26.11
CA ALA A 237 -7.99 3.59 26.04
C ALA A 237 -8.38 3.22 24.60
N ARG A 238 -8.32 4.19 23.67
CA ARG A 238 -8.60 3.94 22.25
C ARG A 238 -7.55 3.06 21.59
N LEU A 239 -6.27 3.26 21.90
CA LEU A 239 -5.19 2.44 21.38
C LEU A 239 -5.19 1.03 21.98
N THR A 240 -5.53 0.88 23.26
CA THR A 240 -5.75 -0.44 23.89
C THR A 240 -6.87 -1.19 23.18
N ASN A 241 -8.04 -0.56 23.00
CA ASN A 241 -9.15 -1.16 22.26
C ASN A 241 -8.77 -1.52 20.80
N LEU A 242 -7.91 -0.71 20.17
CA LEU A 242 -7.41 -0.98 18.83
C LEU A 242 -6.48 -2.22 18.82
N CYS A 243 -5.64 -2.38 19.84
CA CYS A 243 -4.80 -3.57 20.02
C CYS A 243 -5.67 -4.81 20.24
N ASP A 244 -6.72 -4.72 21.06
CA ASP A 244 -7.67 -5.81 21.28
C ASP A 244 -8.36 -6.21 19.98
N PHE A 245 -8.83 -5.24 19.20
CA PHE A 245 -9.38 -5.47 17.87
C PHE A 245 -8.37 -6.13 16.91
N ALA A 246 -7.12 -5.66 16.90
CA ALA A 246 -6.06 -6.19 16.04
C ALA A 246 -5.77 -7.67 16.34
N ASN A 247 -5.73 -8.02 17.63
CA ASN A 247 -5.39 -9.34 18.12
C ASN A 247 -6.59 -10.28 18.26
N TYR A 248 -7.81 -9.79 18.02
CA TYR A 248 -9.01 -10.61 18.07
C TYR A 248 -9.00 -11.62 16.92
N ASP A 249 -8.78 -12.88 17.25
CA ASP A 249 -8.91 -14.01 16.33
C ASP A 249 -10.09 -14.86 16.81
N PRO A 250 -11.15 -15.04 15.97
CA PRO A 250 -12.30 -15.83 16.37
C PRO A 250 -11.88 -17.28 16.63
N ALA A 251 -12.51 -17.91 17.62
CA ALA A 251 -12.28 -19.33 17.90
C ALA A 251 -12.58 -20.18 16.66
N PRO A 252 -11.94 -21.35 16.48
CA PRO A 252 -12.32 -22.28 15.42
C PRO A 252 -13.84 -22.52 15.43
N ASN A 253 -14.49 -22.32 14.29
CA ASN A 253 -15.95 -22.41 14.08
C ASN A 253 -16.82 -21.26 14.62
N ASP A 254 -16.23 -20.14 15.09
CA ASP A 254 -17.00 -18.89 15.30
C ASP A 254 -17.12 -18.12 13.98
N TYR A 255 -18.22 -18.39 13.27
CA TYR A 255 -18.57 -17.70 12.02
C TYR A 255 -19.27 -16.35 12.25
N SER A 256 -19.70 -16.06 13.47
CA SER A 256 -20.49 -14.86 13.77
C SER A 256 -19.65 -13.58 13.83
N ASN A 257 -18.38 -13.72 14.23
CA ASN A 257 -17.45 -12.61 14.43
C ASN A 257 -16.30 -12.58 13.43
N PHE A 258 -16.39 -13.36 12.35
CA PHE A 258 -15.34 -13.37 11.33
C PHE A 258 -15.20 -12.01 10.64
N ILE A 259 -13.96 -11.53 10.56
CA ILE A 259 -13.56 -10.33 9.82
C ILE A 259 -12.52 -10.76 8.80
N HIS A 260 -12.77 -10.42 7.54
CA HIS A 260 -11.82 -10.67 6.47
C HIS A 260 -10.46 -10.00 6.78
N PRO A 261 -9.31 -10.67 6.63
CA PRO A 261 -8.02 -10.08 7.00
C PRO A 261 -7.68 -8.75 6.31
N ILE A 262 -7.96 -8.64 5.01
CA ILE A 262 -7.84 -7.37 4.27
C ILE A 262 -8.68 -6.26 4.90
N ILE A 263 -9.93 -6.54 5.26
CA ILE A 263 -10.80 -5.57 5.96
C ILE A 263 -10.16 -5.18 7.29
N LYS A 264 -9.72 -6.14 8.11
CA LYS A 264 -9.07 -5.88 9.40
C LYS A 264 -7.86 -4.94 9.25
N ALA A 265 -6.98 -5.21 8.29
CA ALA A 265 -5.81 -4.38 8.04
C ALA A 265 -6.18 -2.95 7.62
N ILE A 266 -7.18 -2.78 6.75
CA ILE A 266 -7.67 -1.46 6.32
C ILE A 266 -8.30 -0.69 7.49
N ILE A 267 -9.06 -1.37 8.37
CA ILE A 267 -9.64 -0.74 9.55
C ILE A 267 -8.54 -0.27 10.49
N LEU A 268 -7.51 -1.08 10.76
CA LEU A 268 -6.38 -0.67 11.60
C LEU A 268 -5.67 0.57 11.05
N HIS A 269 -5.45 0.62 9.74
CA HIS A 269 -4.90 1.79 9.05
C HIS A 269 -5.77 3.03 9.26
N PHE A 270 -7.07 2.91 9.01
CA PHE A 270 -8.02 4.00 9.20
C PHE A 270 -8.02 4.50 10.65
N MET A 271 -8.06 3.58 11.62
CA MET A 271 -8.20 3.91 13.04
C MET A 271 -7.00 4.68 13.56
N ILE A 272 -5.77 4.37 13.14
CA ILE A 272 -4.59 5.18 13.52
C ILE A 272 -4.69 6.59 12.92
N GLY A 273 -5.12 6.71 11.67
CA GLY A 273 -5.36 8.00 11.03
C GLY A 273 -6.41 8.86 11.75
N TYR A 274 -7.52 8.25 12.15
CA TYR A 274 -8.63 8.89 12.88
C TYR A 274 -8.29 9.21 14.34
N ILE A 275 -7.72 8.27 15.09
CA ILE A 275 -7.31 8.49 16.49
C ILE A 275 -6.24 9.58 16.57
N HIS A 276 -5.33 9.60 15.59
CA HIS A 276 -4.23 10.54 15.48
C HIS A 276 -3.46 10.73 16.81
N PRO A 277 -2.88 9.63 17.35
CA PRO A 277 -2.31 9.64 18.70
C PRO A 277 -1.02 10.45 18.84
N PHE A 278 -0.32 10.73 17.74
CA PHE A 278 1.00 11.40 17.75
C PHE A 278 0.91 12.82 17.20
N GLY A 279 1.92 13.65 17.52
CA GLY A 279 2.02 15.01 16.96
C GLY A 279 2.55 15.06 15.51
N ASP A 280 3.21 14.01 15.05
CA ASP A 280 3.65 13.78 13.67
C ASP A 280 3.74 12.25 13.44
N GLY A 281 3.88 11.78 12.20
CA GLY A 281 4.21 10.37 11.91
C GLY A 281 3.02 9.41 11.92
N ASN A 282 1.79 9.89 12.12
CA ASN A 282 0.58 9.07 12.16
C ASN A 282 0.36 8.29 10.85
N GLY A 283 0.51 8.93 9.68
CA GLY A 283 0.31 8.29 8.37
C GLY A 283 1.31 7.15 8.11
N ARG A 284 2.60 7.37 8.39
CA ARG A 284 3.65 6.34 8.29
C ARG A 284 3.40 5.17 9.25
N THR A 285 3.00 5.48 10.49
CA THR A 285 2.70 4.46 11.51
C THR A 285 1.44 3.65 11.14
N ALA A 286 0.40 4.29 10.62
CA ALA A 286 -0.82 3.62 10.14
C ALA A 286 -0.50 2.59 9.04
N ARG A 287 0.33 2.98 8.06
CA ARG A 287 0.77 2.07 7.00
C ARG A 287 1.64 0.93 7.53
N ALA A 288 2.52 1.19 8.50
CA ALA A 288 3.28 0.14 9.16
C ALA A 288 2.39 -0.91 9.83
N ILE A 289 1.34 -0.47 10.52
CA ILE A 289 0.36 -1.36 11.17
C ILE A 289 -0.49 -2.11 10.13
N PHE A 290 -0.84 -1.48 9.00
CA PHE A 290 -1.47 -2.17 7.86
C PHE A 290 -0.61 -3.35 7.39
N TYR A 291 0.67 -3.11 7.12
CA TYR A 291 1.59 -4.15 6.65
C TYR A 291 1.83 -5.22 7.72
N TRP A 292 1.97 -4.85 8.98
CA TRP A 292 2.02 -5.80 10.09
C TRP A 292 0.81 -6.75 10.08
N SER A 293 -0.41 -6.20 9.96
CA SER A 293 -1.67 -6.98 10.03
C SER A 293 -1.87 -7.89 8.83
N ILE A 294 -1.64 -7.38 7.61
CA ILE A 294 -1.89 -8.14 6.39
C ILE A 294 -0.87 -9.28 6.23
N LEU A 295 0.39 -9.04 6.61
CA LEU A 295 1.46 -10.04 6.56
C LEU A 295 1.31 -11.11 7.65
N ARG A 296 0.87 -10.72 8.85
CA ARG A 296 0.49 -11.68 9.91
C ARG A 296 -0.58 -12.65 9.43
N SER A 297 -1.48 -12.18 8.57
CA SER A 297 -2.60 -12.96 8.04
C SER A 297 -2.23 -13.85 6.82
N GLY A 298 -0.94 -13.93 6.46
CA GLY A 298 -0.46 -14.83 5.40
C GLY A 298 -0.48 -14.24 3.99
N TYR A 299 -0.88 -12.98 3.81
CA TYR A 299 -0.87 -12.28 2.51
C TYR A 299 0.54 -11.81 2.13
N TRP A 300 1.47 -12.74 1.99
CA TRP A 300 2.90 -12.49 1.80
C TRP A 300 3.23 -11.67 0.55
N LEU A 301 2.38 -11.69 -0.48
CA LEU A 301 2.58 -10.85 -1.67
C LEU A 301 2.58 -9.35 -1.37
N PHE A 302 1.97 -8.92 -0.26
CA PHE A 302 1.97 -7.52 0.13
C PHE A 302 3.36 -6.99 0.49
N GLN A 303 4.36 -7.85 0.74
CA GLN A 303 5.76 -7.40 0.86
C GLN A 303 6.31 -6.79 -0.45
N TYR A 304 5.64 -7.04 -1.59
CA TYR A 304 6.01 -6.57 -2.92
C TYR A 304 5.06 -5.49 -3.45
N VAL A 305 4.06 -5.09 -2.68
CA VAL A 305 3.06 -4.11 -3.09
C VAL A 305 3.33 -2.81 -2.37
N SER A 306 3.57 -1.73 -3.11
CA SER A 306 3.55 -0.38 -2.55
C SER A 306 2.13 0.19 -2.60
N ILE A 307 1.45 0.21 -1.45
CA ILE A 307 0.11 0.82 -1.34
C ILE A 307 0.20 2.34 -1.40
N SER A 308 1.29 2.91 -0.88
CA SER A 308 1.49 4.37 -0.83
C SER A 308 1.54 4.98 -2.21
N LYS A 309 2.12 4.29 -3.19
CA LYS A 309 2.13 4.77 -4.57
C LYS A 309 0.73 5.02 -5.11
N LEU A 310 -0.20 4.11 -4.86
CA LEU A 310 -1.55 4.25 -5.36
C LEU A 310 -2.37 5.26 -4.55
N ILE A 311 -2.13 5.34 -3.24
CA ILE A 311 -2.71 6.41 -2.40
C ILE A 311 -2.23 7.77 -2.90
N GLN A 312 -0.96 7.91 -3.29
CA GLN A 312 -0.41 9.15 -3.84
C GLN A 312 -1.05 9.53 -5.17
N GLU A 313 -1.21 8.58 -6.10
CA GLU A 313 -1.87 8.82 -7.39
C GLU A 313 -3.35 9.24 -7.23
N LYS A 314 -4.00 8.84 -6.14
CA LYS A 314 -5.43 9.07 -5.88
C LYS A 314 -5.70 9.67 -4.50
N ARG A 315 -4.85 10.62 -4.06
CA ARG A 315 -4.94 11.20 -2.71
C ARG A 315 -6.29 11.86 -2.42
N GLY A 316 -6.90 12.50 -3.41
CA GLY A 316 -8.24 13.07 -3.28
C GLY A 316 -9.31 12.03 -2.96
N ASP A 317 -9.29 10.87 -3.63
CA ASP A 317 -10.24 9.78 -3.37
C ASP A 317 -10.04 9.19 -1.97
N TYR A 318 -8.79 9.10 -1.51
CA TYR A 318 -8.42 8.64 -0.16
C TYR A 318 -8.95 9.58 0.93
N ASP A 319 -8.67 10.88 0.83
CA ASP A 319 -9.14 11.88 1.79
C ASP A 319 -10.68 11.97 1.80
N GLN A 320 -11.31 11.88 0.62
CA GLN A 320 -12.77 11.89 0.49
C GLN A 320 -13.42 10.69 1.18
N ALA A 321 -12.78 9.51 1.16
CA ALA A 321 -13.30 8.33 1.84
C ALA A 321 -13.26 8.44 3.38
N PHE A 322 -12.30 9.17 3.94
CA PHE A 322 -12.33 9.57 5.36
C PHE A 322 -13.56 10.43 5.66
N ILE A 323 -13.77 11.48 4.86
CA ILE A 323 -14.88 12.40 5.08
C ILE A 323 -16.24 11.69 4.93
N TYR A 324 -16.39 10.80 3.94
CA TYR A 324 -17.63 10.04 3.76
C TYR A 324 -17.91 9.11 4.93
N THR A 325 -16.87 8.53 5.53
CA THR A 325 -17.02 7.73 6.76
C THR A 325 -17.57 8.61 7.89
N GLU A 326 -16.96 9.76 8.16
CA GLU A 326 -17.35 10.66 9.26
C GLU A 326 -18.74 11.27 9.07
N THR A 327 -19.12 11.56 7.82
CA THR A 327 -20.37 12.26 7.49
C THR A 327 -21.58 11.33 7.31
N ASP A 328 -21.39 10.01 7.27
CA ASP A 328 -22.49 9.04 7.16
C ASP A 328 -22.40 7.98 8.27
N ASP A 329 -22.66 8.42 9.50
CA ASP A 329 -22.78 7.59 10.70
C ASP A 329 -21.54 6.71 11.02
N PHE A 330 -20.33 7.18 10.69
CA PHE A 330 -19.07 6.44 10.89
C PHE A 330 -19.05 5.08 10.18
N ASP A 331 -19.65 5.03 8.98
CA ASP A 331 -19.65 3.87 8.11
C ASP A 331 -18.32 3.71 7.37
N LEU A 332 -17.46 2.82 7.88
CA LEU A 332 -16.16 2.50 7.29
C LEU A 332 -16.27 1.86 5.89
N THR A 333 -17.46 1.45 5.45
CA THR A 333 -17.67 0.82 4.14
C THR A 333 -17.14 1.70 3.01
N TYR A 334 -17.26 3.03 3.11
CA TYR A 334 -16.69 3.96 2.12
C TYR A 334 -15.17 3.83 2.00
N PHE A 335 -14.49 3.81 3.14
CA PHE A 335 -13.05 3.63 3.20
C PHE A 335 -12.63 2.24 2.73
N LEU A 336 -13.38 1.19 3.09
CA LEU A 336 -13.16 -0.17 2.63
C LEU A 336 -13.24 -0.28 1.10
N TYR A 337 -14.29 0.25 0.46
CA TYR A 337 -14.39 0.22 -1.01
C TYR A 337 -13.22 0.95 -1.68
N ASN A 338 -12.85 2.11 -1.16
CA ASN A 338 -11.72 2.88 -1.70
C ASN A 338 -10.40 2.10 -1.60
N GLN A 339 -10.09 1.57 -0.42
CA GLN A 339 -8.84 0.87 -0.16
C GLN A 339 -8.79 -0.51 -0.83
N ILE A 340 -9.88 -1.27 -0.87
CA ILE A 340 -9.95 -2.57 -1.55
C ILE A 340 -9.75 -2.40 -3.06
N SER A 341 -10.42 -1.42 -3.68
CA SER A 341 -10.17 -1.08 -5.10
C SER A 341 -8.71 -0.66 -5.35
N THR A 342 -8.09 0.04 -4.39
CA THR A 342 -6.69 0.45 -4.47
C THR A 342 -5.77 -0.77 -4.42
N ILE A 343 -5.99 -1.66 -3.45
CA ILE A 343 -5.25 -2.92 -3.29
C ILE A 343 -5.40 -3.82 -4.51
N GLU A 344 -6.60 -3.97 -5.05
CA GLU A 344 -6.88 -4.78 -6.25
C GLU A 344 -6.02 -4.32 -7.44
N LYS A 345 -5.95 -3.00 -7.68
CA LYS A 345 -5.09 -2.41 -8.72
C LYS A 345 -3.61 -2.63 -8.44
N ALA A 346 -3.21 -2.58 -7.17
CA ALA A 346 -1.83 -2.80 -6.74
C ALA A 346 -1.37 -4.22 -7.04
N VAL A 347 -2.19 -5.19 -6.64
CA VAL A 347 -1.95 -6.61 -6.87
C VAL A 347 -1.92 -6.91 -8.38
N LYS A 348 -2.89 -6.40 -9.14
CA LYS A 348 -2.91 -6.55 -10.61
C LYS A 348 -1.65 -5.97 -11.26
N SER A 349 -1.24 -4.77 -10.86
CA SER A 349 -0.03 -4.12 -11.39
C SER A 349 1.25 -4.91 -11.08
N LEU A 350 1.31 -5.51 -9.90
CA LEU A 350 2.41 -6.41 -9.51
C LEU A 350 2.43 -7.66 -10.39
N TYR A 351 1.28 -8.30 -10.62
CA TYR A 351 1.17 -9.47 -11.49
C TYR A 351 1.58 -9.16 -12.93
N GLU A 352 1.12 -8.03 -13.47
CA GLU A 352 1.52 -7.58 -14.80
C GLU A 352 3.04 -7.31 -14.87
N TYR A 353 3.60 -6.67 -13.85
CA TYR A 353 5.05 -6.47 -13.75
C TYR A 353 5.81 -7.78 -13.72
N MET A 354 5.37 -8.75 -12.93
CA MET A 354 5.98 -10.08 -12.85
C MET A 354 5.85 -10.85 -14.16
N SER A 355 4.68 -10.80 -14.82
CA SER A 355 4.45 -11.45 -16.11
C SER A 355 5.37 -10.89 -17.19
N ARG A 356 5.53 -9.56 -17.24
CA ARG A 356 6.50 -8.90 -18.12
C ARG A 356 7.92 -9.39 -17.83
N LYS A 357 8.33 -9.43 -16.55
CA LYS A 357 9.66 -9.93 -16.17
C LYS A 357 9.89 -11.41 -16.51
N LYS A 358 8.85 -12.23 -16.46
CA LYS A 358 8.89 -13.64 -16.88
C LYS A 358 9.11 -13.74 -18.39
N GLN A 359 8.36 -12.95 -19.15
CA GLN A 359 8.48 -12.88 -20.61
C GLN A 359 9.88 -12.40 -21.00
N ASP A 360 10.36 -11.30 -20.42
CA ASP A 360 11.72 -10.79 -20.62
C ASP A 360 12.78 -11.86 -20.33
N PHE A 361 12.58 -12.67 -19.27
CA PHE A 361 13.49 -13.74 -18.91
C PHE A 361 13.48 -14.88 -19.92
N TYR A 362 12.31 -15.33 -20.38
CA TYR A 362 12.23 -16.39 -21.38
C TYR A 362 12.76 -15.95 -22.74
N GLU A 363 12.48 -14.72 -23.16
CA GLU A 363 13.06 -14.14 -24.37
C GLU A 363 14.59 -14.11 -24.26
N PHE A 364 15.12 -13.68 -23.11
CA PHE A 364 16.57 -13.71 -22.88
C PHE A 364 17.14 -15.15 -22.88
N MET A 365 16.44 -16.12 -22.29
CA MET A 365 16.91 -17.52 -22.23
C MET A 365 16.85 -18.20 -23.60
N ASP A 366 15.74 -18.09 -24.35
CA ASP A 366 15.63 -18.58 -25.73
C ASP A 366 16.73 -17.97 -26.61
N TRP A 367 16.99 -16.70 -26.39
CA TRP A 367 18.05 -15.96 -27.08
C TRP A 367 19.47 -16.45 -26.69
N ILE A 368 19.72 -16.74 -25.41
CA ILE A 368 20.98 -17.32 -24.93
C ILE A 368 21.21 -18.71 -25.51
N ASP A 369 20.18 -19.55 -25.54
CA ASP A 369 20.28 -20.93 -26.02
C ASP A 369 20.64 -20.99 -27.52
N LYS A 370 20.17 -20.00 -28.29
CA LYS A 370 20.47 -19.85 -29.72
C LYS A 370 21.85 -19.24 -30.01
N SER A 371 22.43 -18.46 -29.08
CA SER A 371 23.72 -17.79 -29.33
C SER A 371 24.93 -18.69 -29.02
N PRO A 372 25.82 -18.97 -29.99
CA PRO A 372 27.05 -19.74 -29.74
C PRO A 372 28.01 -19.01 -28.77
N ILE A 373 27.99 -17.67 -28.79
CA ILE A 373 28.86 -16.83 -27.96
C ILE A 373 28.47 -16.96 -26.49
N ALA A 374 27.17 -17.11 -26.20
CA ALA A 374 26.63 -17.24 -24.86
C ALA A 374 27.13 -18.48 -24.12
N ARG A 375 27.40 -19.60 -24.83
CA ARG A 375 27.95 -20.83 -24.24
C ARG A 375 29.32 -20.65 -23.58
N THR A 376 30.06 -19.60 -23.97
CA THR A 376 31.39 -19.30 -23.42
C THR A 376 31.36 -18.36 -22.20
N LEU A 377 30.15 -17.95 -21.78
CA LEU A 377 29.92 -16.97 -20.73
C LEU A 377 29.52 -17.65 -19.41
N ARG A 378 30.10 -17.16 -18.31
CA ARG A 378 29.70 -17.59 -16.95
C ARG A 378 28.42 -16.88 -16.52
N ARG A 379 27.71 -17.42 -15.53
CA ARG A 379 26.48 -16.85 -14.94
C ARG A 379 26.55 -15.33 -14.69
N GLY A 380 27.64 -14.82 -14.11
CA GLY A 380 27.79 -13.38 -13.87
C GLY A 380 27.81 -12.52 -15.15
N HIS A 381 28.36 -13.03 -16.25
CA HIS A 381 28.30 -12.33 -17.55
C HIS A 381 26.88 -12.33 -18.11
N LEU A 382 26.16 -13.44 -17.95
CA LEU A 382 24.79 -13.60 -18.43
C LEU A 382 23.84 -12.63 -17.71
N GLU A 383 24.00 -12.44 -16.41
CA GLU A 383 23.17 -11.48 -15.66
C GLU A 383 23.46 -10.02 -16.07
N ILE A 384 24.72 -9.66 -16.32
CA ILE A 384 25.06 -8.33 -16.85
C ILE A 384 24.48 -8.16 -18.26
N LEU A 385 24.59 -9.18 -19.11
CA LEU A 385 24.02 -9.19 -20.46
C LEU A 385 22.50 -9.08 -20.45
N LYS A 386 21.82 -9.78 -19.55
CA LYS A 386 20.36 -9.71 -19.39
C LYS A 386 19.92 -8.27 -19.13
N GLU A 387 20.65 -7.58 -18.26
CA GLU A 387 20.36 -6.19 -17.93
C GLU A 387 20.72 -5.23 -19.08
N ALA A 388 21.82 -5.49 -19.80
CA ALA A 388 22.25 -4.74 -20.98
C ALA A 388 21.29 -4.91 -22.18
N PHE A 389 20.77 -6.12 -22.36
CA PHE A 389 19.78 -6.48 -23.38
C PHE A 389 18.47 -5.73 -23.17
N ARG A 390 18.05 -5.60 -21.90
CA ARG A 390 16.80 -4.94 -21.53
C ARG A 390 16.84 -3.43 -21.67
N THR A 391 17.99 -2.82 -21.39
CA THR A 391 18.14 -1.36 -21.38
C THR A 391 19.29 -0.97 -22.29
N PRO A 392 19.07 -0.94 -23.62
CA PRO A 392 20.09 -0.46 -24.55
C PRO A 392 20.53 0.96 -24.15
N GLY A 393 21.84 1.20 -24.15
CA GLY A 393 22.43 2.45 -23.66
C GLY A 393 22.71 2.49 -22.14
N LYS A 394 22.32 1.46 -21.36
CA LYS A 394 22.64 1.42 -19.92
C LYS A 394 24.14 1.42 -19.68
N GLU A 395 24.53 2.22 -18.69
CA GLU A 395 25.90 2.30 -18.17
C GLU A 395 26.10 1.34 -17.00
N PHE A 396 27.22 0.63 -17.04
CA PHE A 396 27.70 -0.21 -15.96
C PHE A 396 29.06 0.31 -15.48
N THR A 397 29.30 0.17 -14.17
CA THR A 397 30.61 0.40 -13.56
C THR A 397 31.03 -0.85 -12.81
N SER A 398 32.34 -1.08 -12.67
CA SER A 398 32.86 -2.20 -11.87
C SER A 398 32.35 -2.14 -10.43
N LYS A 399 32.27 -0.93 -9.85
CA LYS A 399 31.77 -0.71 -8.49
C LYS A 399 30.29 -1.06 -8.34
N GLN A 400 29.44 -0.63 -9.27
CA GLN A 400 28.00 -0.95 -9.20
C GLN A 400 27.76 -2.45 -9.34
N VAL A 401 28.41 -3.09 -10.33
CA VAL A 401 28.30 -4.53 -10.54
C VAL A 401 28.85 -5.33 -9.34
N ALA A 402 29.92 -4.87 -8.69
CA ALA A 402 30.42 -5.52 -7.47
C ALA A 402 29.36 -5.57 -6.36
N ILE A 403 28.65 -4.45 -6.15
CA ILE A 403 27.58 -4.32 -5.16
C ILE A 403 26.38 -5.19 -5.56
N ASP A 404 25.92 -5.07 -6.80
CA ASP A 404 24.73 -5.76 -7.29
C ASP A 404 24.89 -7.28 -7.21
N PHE A 405 26.09 -7.80 -7.49
CA PHE A 405 26.36 -9.24 -7.56
C PHE A 405 27.03 -9.82 -6.31
N GLY A 406 27.36 -8.99 -5.30
CA GLY A 406 28.06 -9.44 -4.09
C GLY A 406 29.45 -10.03 -4.37
N ILE A 407 30.17 -9.46 -5.34
CA ILE A 407 31.51 -9.91 -5.77
C ILE A 407 32.54 -8.81 -5.59
N THR A 408 33.83 -9.15 -5.68
CA THR A 408 34.89 -8.14 -5.65
C THR A 408 34.84 -7.24 -6.89
N GLU A 409 35.27 -5.98 -6.74
CA GLU A 409 35.34 -5.05 -7.87
C GLU A 409 36.25 -5.55 -9.00
N ASN A 410 37.32 -6.28 -8.66
CA ASN A 410 38.19 -6.91 -9.66
C ASN A 410 37.46 -8.00 -10.45
N THR A 411 36.64 -8.83 -9.79
CA THR A 411 35.80 -9.83 -10.47
C THR A 411 34.76 -9.16 -11.36
N ALA A 412 34.08 -8.12 -10.87
CA ALA A 412 33.12 -7.35 -11.65
C ALA A 412 33.76 -6.72 -12.91
N ARG A 413 34.95 -6.13 -12.75
CA ARG A 413 35.74 -5.58 -13.86
C ARG A 413 36.14 -6.65 -14.87
N SER A 414 36.54 -7.83 -14.40
CA SER A 414 36.87 -8.97 -15.27
C SER A 414 35.66 -9.40 -16.11
N TYR A 415 34.46 -9.47 -15.52
CA TYR A 415 33.24 -9.79 -16.25
C TYR A 415 32.90 -8.75 -17.31
N LEU A 416 32.95 -7.47 -16.95
CA LEU A 416 32.68 -6.37 -17.87
C LEU A 416 33.69 -6.34 -19.03
N ASN A 417 34.98 -6.50 -18.75
CA ASN A 417 36.01 -6.59 -19.79
C ASN A 417 35.83 -7.79 -20.72
N LYS A 418 35.42 -8.96 -20.20
CA LYS A 418 35.16 -10.13 -21.05
C LYS A 418 33.98 -9.89 -22.00
N LEU A 419 32.96 -9.16 -21.55
CA LEU A 419 31.83 -8.77 -22.40
C LEU A 419 32.25 -7.76 -23.46
N VAL A 420 33.10 -6.79 -23.12
CA VAL A 420 33.70 -5.86 -24.11
C VAL A 420 34.54 -6.60 -25.15
N ASN A 421 35.40 -7.53 -24.72
CA ASN A 421 36.25 -8.33 -25.61
C ASN A 421 35.46 -9.23 -26.58
N LYS A 422 34.17 -9.47 -26.29
CA LYS A 422 33.25 -10.21 -27.15
C LYS A 422 32.33 -9.29 -27.96
N ASP A 423 32.63 -7.99 -27.98
CA ASP A 423 31.84 -6.92 -28.60
C ASP A 423 30.43 -6.73 -28.04
N LEU A 424 30.16 -7.27 -26.85
CA LEU A 424 28.84 -7.28 -26.22
C LEU A 424 28.59 -6.05 -25.35
N LEU A 425 29.64 -5.34 -24.96
CA LEU A 425 29.58 -4.04 -24.31
C LEU A 425 30.61 -3.11 -24.95
N ILE A 426 30.41 -1.81 -24.80
CA ILE A 426 31.35 -0.79 -25.27
C ILE A 426 32.01 -0.14 -24.06
N ALA A 427 33.33 -0.18 -23.96
CA ALA A 427 34.05 0.57 -22.94
C ALA A 427 34.18 2.05 -23.35
N ALA A 428 33.81 2.96 -22.46
CA ALA A 428 33.99 4.40 -22.59
C ALA A 428 34.71 4.96 -21.36
N LYS A 429 35.49 6.02 -21.54
CA LYS A 429 36.07 6.77 -20.41
C LYS A 429 35.08 7.84 -19.95
N SER A 430 34.84 7.93 -18.65
CA SER A 430 34.05 9.01 -18.06
C SER A 430 34.69 10.39 -18.34
N LYS A 431 33.88 11.46 -18.37
CA LYS A 431 34.32 12.86 -18.56
C LYS A 431 35.46 13.28 -17.61
N ASN A 432 35.55 12.68 -16.41
CA ASN A 432 36.60 12.97 -15.42
C ASN A 432 37.81 12.01 -15.49
N GLN A 433 37.93 11.18 -16.53
CA GLN A 433 39.02 10.23 -16.83
C GLN A 433 39.39 9.17 -15.76
N LYS A 434 38.80 9.18 -14.56
CA LYS A 434 39.14 8.25 -13.47
C LYS A 434 38.35 6.92 -13.47
N THR A 435 37.23 6.83 -14.18
CA THR A 435 36.35 5.66 -14.15
C THR A 435 36.02 5.16 -15.55
N VAL A 436 36.15 3.85 -15.76
CA VAL A 436 35.72 3.16 -17.00
C VAL A 436 34.23 2.87 -16.90
N LEU A 437 33.47 3.37 -17.88
CA LEU A 437 32.06 3.10 -18.08
C LEU A 437 31.92 2.01 -19.14
N TYR A 438 30.97 1.10 -18.94
CA TYR A 438 30.66 0.05 -19.90
C TYR A 438 29.23 0.25 -20.37
N LEU A 439 29.02 0.45 -21.67
CA LEU A 439 27.75 0.81 -22.28
C LEU A 439 27.14 -0.40 -23.00
N ALA A 440 25.84 -0.62 -22.76
CA ALA A 440 25.05 -1.57 -23.54
C ALA A 440 24.83 -1.02 -24.97
N PRO A 441 25.28 -1.70 -26.03
CA PRO A 441 25.08 -1.21 -27.39
C PRO A 441 23.62 -1.33 -27.83
N ALA A 442 23.12 -0.35 -28.61
CA ALA A 442 21.75 -0.36 -29.15
C ALA A 442 21.45 -1.59 -30.02
N ASN A 443 22.47 -2.09 -30.73
CA ASN A 443 22.40 -3.26 -31.60
C ASN A 443 22.88 -4.55 -30.92
N LEU A 444 22.80 -4.65 -29.59
CA LEU A 444 23.30 -5.81 -28.84
C LEU A 444 22.76 -7.13 -29.40
N GLN A 445 21.47 -7.19 -29.77
CA GLN A 445 20.86 -8.35 -30.42
C GLN A 445 21.61 -8.83 -31.67
N ALA A 446 22.02 -7.93 -32.56
CA ALA A 446 22.76 -8.27 -33.77
C ALA A 446 24.21 -8.69 -33.49
N ARG A 447 24.85 -8.11 -32.46
CA ARG A 447 26.24 -8.42 -32.09
C ARG A 447 26.42 -9.84 -31.54
N LEU A 448 25.34 -10.44 -31.08
CA LEU A 448 25.32 -11.78 -30.50
C LEU A 448 25.09 -12.90 -31.53
N LYS A 449 25.18 -12.54 -32.83
CA LYS A 449 25.12 -13.43 -33.99
C LYS A 449 23.86 -14.31 -33.99
N LEU A 450 22.70 -13.65 -33.88
CA LEU A 450 21.43 -14.23 -34.32
C LEU A 450 21.20 -13.97 -35.80
#